data_AF-A0AAU4ZQE3-F1
#
_entry.id   AF-A0AAU4ZQE3-F1
#
_cell.length_a   1.000
_cell.length_b   1.000
_cell.length_c   1.000
_cell.angle_alpha   90.00
_cell.angle_beta   90.00
_cell.angle_gamma   90.00
#
_symmetry.space_group_name_H-M   'P 1'
#
loop_
_entity.id
_entity.type
_entity.pdbx_description
1 polymer ?
#
loop_
_entity_poly.entity_id
_entity_poly.type
_entity_poly.pdbx_seq_one_letter_code
_entity_poly.pdbx_strand_id
1 'polypeptide(L)'
;MINLQVRHESGSVVAGSEHGVAWDESLAEIDRSQFPMLAGVCPFADTVFNAWQTPMLLEELDRLPAARGGPWVDAVRALCRTAEQGSHQYVWFVGD
;
A
#
# COMPACT_ATOMS: atom_id res chain seq x y z
N MET A 1 10.98 3.49 7.49
CA MET A 1 9.52 3.77 7.41
C MET A 1 9.10 3.49 5.97
N ILE A 2 7.94 2.89 5.73
CA ILE A 2 7.52 2.58 4.35
C ILE A 2 6.77 3.78 3.78
N ASN A 3 7.31 4.40 2.74
CA ASN A 3 6.69 5.53 2.06
C ASN A 3 5.64 5.06 1.06
N LEU A 4 4.61 5.86 0.82
CA LEU A 4 3.51 5.50 -0.08
C LEU A 4 3.49 6.43 -1.30
N GLN A 5 3.45 5.84 -2.49
CA GLN A 5 3.45 6.58 -3.75
C GLN A 5 2.54 5.93 -4.79
N VAL A 6 2.06 6.72 -5.74
CA VAL A 6 1.59 6.23 -7.04
C VAL A 6 2.62 6.63 -8.08
N ARG A 7 3.08 5.66 -8.87
CA ARG A 7 4.00 5.92 -9.98
C ARG A 7 3.41 5.43 -11.29
N HIS A 8 3.73 6.14 -12.36
CA HIS A 8 3.55 5.63 -13.72
C HIS A 8 4.59 4.53 -14.00
N GLU A 9 4.38 3.67 -15.01
CA GLU A 9 5.35 2.62 -15.40
C GLU A 9 6.75 3.16 -15.70
N SER A 10 6.86 4.42 -16.11
CA SER A 10 8.13 5.13 -16.34
C SER A 10 8.89 5.47 -15.05
N GLY A 11 8.33 5.20 -13.88
CA GLY A 11 8.89 5.50 -12.57
C GLY A 11 8.63 6.93 -12.08
N SER A 12 7.94 7.76 -12.86
CA SER A 12 7.58 9.12 -12.43
C SER A 12 6.49 9.07 -11.35
N VAL A 13 6.72 9.80 -10.26
CA VAL A 13 5.75 9.94 -9.16
C VAL A 13 4.58 10.79 -9.63
N VAL A 14 3.37 10.22 -9.54
CA VAL A 14 2.09 10.88 -9.85
C VAL A 14 1.49 11.47 -8.59
N ALA A 15 1.57 10.73 -7.47
CA ALA A 15 1.10 11.16 -6.17
C ALA A 15 1.92 10.49 -5.06
N GLY A 16 1.92 11.09 -3.88
CA GLY A 16 2.52 10.52 -2.67
C GLY A 16 1.71 10.91 -1.44
N SER A 17 2.02 10.29 -0.30
CA SER A 17 1.39 10.59 0.98
C SER A 17 2.46 11.05 1.99
N GLU A 18 2.09 12.01 2.83
CA GLU A 18 2.87 12.36 4.03
C GLU A 18 2.72 11.32 5.15
N HIS A 19 1.65 10.52 5.11
CA HIS A 19 1.45 9.38 5.99
C HIS A 19 2.04 8.13 5.34
N GLY A 20 3.19 7.69 5.84
CA GLY A 20 3.78 6.39 5.54
C GLY A 20 3.28 5.30 6.48
N VAL A 21 3.62 4.06 6.18
CA VAL A 21 3.35 2.91 7.03
C VAL A 21 4.52 2.72 7.98
N ALA A 22 4.25 2.74 9.28
CA ALA A 22 5.24 2.36 10.28
C ALA A 22 5.49 0.86 10.15
N TRP A 23 6.76 0.48 10.00
CA TRP A 23 7.13 -0.93 10.12
C TRP A 23 7.26 -1.24 11.62
N ASP A 24 6.20 -1.79 12.19
CA ASP A 24 6.10 -2.22 13.57
C ASP A 24 5.58 -3.67 13.66
N GLU A 25 5.41 -4.17 14.89
CA GLU A 25 4.91 -5.53 15.16
C GLU A 25 3.54 -5.79 14.48
N SER A 26 2.72 -4.76 14.24
CA SER A 26 1.37 -4.94 13.69
C SER A 26 1.35 -5.44 12.24
N LEU A 27 2.32 -5.01 11.43
CA LEU A 27 2.52 -5.47 10.05
C LEU A 27 3.46 -6.68 9.98
N ALA A 28 4.49 -6.71 10.82
CA ALA A 28 5.40 -7.86 10.89
C ALA A 28 4.68 -9.16 11.28
N GLU A 29 3.64 -9.05 12.13
CA GLU A 29 2.83 -10.18 12.61
C GLU A 29 1.44 -10.25 11.94
N ILE A 30 1.29 -9.68 10.74
CA ILE A 30 0.04 -9.82 10.00
C ILE A 30 -0.12 -11.25 9.47
N ASP A 31 -1.28 -11.85 9.68
CA ASP A 31 -1.56 -13.22 9.24
C ASP A 31 -1.60 -13.25 7.70
N ARG A 32 -0.53 -13.79 7.10
CA ARG A 32 -0.38 -13.91 5.64
C ARG A 32 -1.51 -14.71 4.99
N SER A 33 -2.17 -15.62 5.71
CA SER A 33 -3.29 -16.36 5.14
C SER A 33 -4.56 -15.51 4.98
N GLN A 34 -4.69 -14.45 5.78
CA GLN A 34 -5.84 -13.53 5.76
C GLN A 34 -5.56 -12.22 5.04
N PHE A 35 -4.29 -11.80 5.02
CA PHE A 35 -3.82 -10.53 4.46
C PHE A 35 -2.57 -10.73 3.56
N PRO A 36 -2.65 -11.55 2.49
CA PRO A 36 -1.50 -11.82 1.63
C PRO A 36 -0.88 -10.58 0.97
N MET A 37 -1.65 -9.55 0.65
CA MET A 37 -1.14 -8.32 0.05
C MET A 37 -0.31 -7.52 1.07
N LEU A 38 -0.89 -7.24 2.24
CA LEU A 38 -0.20 -6.51 3.31
C LEU A 38 1.00 -7.30 3.86
N ALA A 39 0.88 -8.63 3.99
CA ALA A 39 1.98 -9.51 4.41
C ALA A 39 3.11 -9.65 3.37
N GLY A 40 2.89 -9.18 2.14
CA GLY A 40 3.87 -9.13 1.06
C GLY A 40 4.66 -7.82 1.03
N VAL A 41 4.25 -6.80 1.79
CA VAL A 41 4.94 -5.52 1.85
C VAL A 41 6.31 -5.69 2.51
N CYS A 42 7.36 -5.42 1.74
CA CYS A 42 8.73 -5.43 2.23
C CYS A 42 9.12 -4.06 2.79
N PRO A 43 9.61 -3.96 4.04
CA PRO A 43 10.09 -2.70 4.58
C PRO A 43 11.46 -2.26 4.04
N PHE A 44 12.19 -3.17 3.37
CA PHE A 44 13.57 -2.97 2.89
C PHE A 44 13.67 -2.96 1.36
N ALA A 45 12.54 -2.98 0.65
CA ALA A 45 12.49 -2.96 -0.80
C ALA A 45 11.15 -2.40 -1.28
N ASP A 46 11.14 -1.90 -2.52
CA ASP A 46 9.90 -1.47 -3.15
C ASP A 46 8.96 -2.66 -3.36
N THR A 47 7.73 -2.52 -2.85
CA THR A 47 6.62 -3.42 -3.15
C THR A 47 5.62 -2.69 -4.02
N VAL A 48 5.26 -3.31 -5.16
CA VAL A 48 4.44 -2.66 -6.19
C VAL A 48 3.15 -3.46 -6.40
N PHE A 49 2.02 -2.77 -6.38
CA PHE A 49 0.71 -3.33 -6.71
C PHE A 49 0.16 -2.70 -7.98
N ASN A 50 -0.27 -3.56 -8.90
CA ASN A 50 -0.87 -3.17 -10.17
C ASN A 50 -2.41 -3.04 -10.08
N ALA A 51 -3.03 -2.65 -11.19
CA ALA A 51 -4.48 -2.46 -11.27
C ALA A 51 -5.32 -3.70 -10.92
N TRP A 52 -4.78 -4.91 -11.05
CA TRP A 52 -5.48 -6.15 -10.66
C TRP A 52 -5.34 -6.46 -9.17
N GLN A 53 -4.24 -6.01 -8.57
CA GLN A 53 -3.91 -6.18 -7.16
C GLN A 53 -4.51 -5.08 -6.27
N THR A 54 -4.74 -3.89 -6.82
CA THR A 54 -5.34 -2.75 -6.09
C THR A 54 -6.69 -3.09 -5.44
N PRO A 55 -7.66 -3.75 -6.12
CA PRO A 55 -8.90 -4.16 -5.48
C PRO A 55 -8.69 -5.15 -4.33
N MET A 56 -7.77 -6.11 -4.49
CA MET A 56 -7.44 -7.09 -3.43
C MET A 56 -6.84 -6.41 -2.20
N LEU A 57 -5.98 -5.41 -2.39
CA LEU A 57 -5.42 -4.60 -1.32
C LEU A 57 -6.52 -3.82 -0.59
N LEU A 58 -7.46 -3.20 -1.32
CA LEU A 58 -8.59 -2.48 -0.72
C LEU A 58 -9.48 -3.41 0.14
N GLU A 59 -9.77 -4.62 -0.35
CA GLU A 59 -10.52 -5.63 0.40
C GLU A 59 -9.82 -6.07 1.70
N GLU A 60 -8.49 -6.13 1.69
CA GLU A 60 -7.70 -6.37 2.91
C GLU A 60 -7.78 -5.20 3.90
N LEU A 61 -7.67 -3.97 3.42
CA LEU A 61 -7.79 -2.77 4.26
C LEU A 61 -9.16 -2.64 4.91
N ASP A 62 -10.23 -3.07 4.22
CA ASP A 62 -11.59 -3.04 4.76
C ASP A 62 -11.82 -4.08 5.87
N ARG A 63 -11.06 -5.18 5.86
CA ARG A 63 -11.08 -6.20 6.91
C ARG A 63 -10.03 -5.99 8.00
N LEU A 64 -9.13 -5.01 7.82
CA LEU A 64 -8.04 -4.76 8.75
C LEU A 64 -8.60 -4.30 10.11
N PRO A 65 -8.22 -4.94 11.23
CA PRO A 65 -8.66 -4.50 12.55
C PRO A 65 -8.27 -3.04 12.81
N ALA A 66 -9.19 -2.24 13.36
CA ALA A 66 -8.96 -0.81 13.59
C ALA A 66 -7.70 -0.51 14.42
N ALA A 67 -7.32 -1.42 15.32
CA ALA A 67 -6.10 -1.32 16.13
C ALA A 67 -4.80 -1.41 15.32
N ARG A 68 -4.84 -1.98 14.10
CA ARG A 68 -3.72 -2.06 13.15
C ARG A 68 -3.81 -1.02 12.03
N GLY A 69 -4.89 -0.24 12.00
CA GLY A 69 -5.12 0.80 11.01
C GLY A 69 -4.48 2.14 11.39
N GLY A 70 -5.06 3.23 10.90
CA GLY A 70 -4.61 4.59 11.17
C GLY A 70 -4.60 5.45 9.91
N PRO A 71 -4.01 6.65 9.96
CA PRO A 71 -3.99 7.58 8.82
C PRO A 71 -3.38 6.99 7.54
N TRP A 72 -2.47 6.02 7.67
CA TRP A 72 -1.85 5.34 6.53
C TRP A 72 -2.86 4.51 5.73
N VAL A 73 -3.90 3.95 6.36
CA VAL A 73 -4.93 3.18 5.66
C VAL A 73 -5.71 4.08 4.71
N ASP A 74 -6.10 5.27 5.17
CA ASP A 74 -6.81 6.24 4.35
C ASP A 74 -5.91 6.81 3.24
N ALA A 75 -4.61 6.97 3.52
CA ALA A 75 -3.62 7.31 2.51
C ALA A 75 -3.50 6.24 1.41
N VAL A 76 -3.40 4.96 1.77
CA VAL A 76 -3.38 3.87 0.79
C VAL A 76 -4.67 3.86 -0.03
N ARG A 77 -5.84 4.00 0.60
CA ARG A 77 -7.13 4.10 -0.12
C ARG A 77 -7.17 5.28 -1.09
N ALA A 78 -6.65 6.44 -0.71
CA ALA A 78 -6.57 7.60 -1.59
C ALA A 78 -5.66 7.36 -2.78
N LEU A 79 -4.49 6.76 -2.57
CA LEU A 79 -3.54 6.42 -3.63
C LEU A 79 -4.07 5.32 -4.56
N CYS A 80 -4.80 4.33 -4.04
CA CYS A 80 -5.48 3.32 -4.85
C CYS A 80 -6.47 3.97 -5.82
N ARG A 81 -7.31 4.90 -5.33
CA ARG A 81 -8.24 5.66 -6.20
C ARG A 81 -7.51 6.48 -7.26
N THR A 82 -6.38 7.09 -6.91
CA THR A 82 -5.57 7.81 -7.90
C THR A 82 -5.05 6.86 -8.98
N ALA A 83 -4.50 5.71 -8.59
CA ALA A 83 -3.97 4.72 -9.52
C ALA A 83 -5.05 4.13 -10.44
N GLU A 84 -6.30 3.97 -9.97
CA GLU A 84 -7.42 3.49 -10.77
C GLU A 84 -7.87 4.50 -11.84
N GLN A 85 -7.61 5.79 -11.66
CA GLN A 85 -8.02 6.85 -12.59
C GLN A 85 -7.06 7.00 -13.77
N GLY A 86 -5.83 6.51 -13.66
CA GLY A 86 -4.81 6.65 -14.70
C GLY A 86 -4.36 5.33 -15.28
N SER A 87 -4.10 5.32 -16.59
CA SER A 87 -3.50 4.16 -17.25
C SER A 87 -2.06 3.95 -16.78
N HIS A 88 -1.63 2.69 -16.64
CA HIS A 88 -0.25 2.32 -16.30
C HIS A 88 0.25 2.93 -14.98
N GLN A 89 -0.66 3.09 -14.01
CA GLN A 89 -0.33 3.56 -12.67
C GLN A 89 -0.36 2.43 -11.65
N TYR A 90 0.58 2.48 -10.72
CA TYR A 90 0.82 1.44 -9.73
C TYR A 90 0.93 2.07 -8.35
N VAL A 91 0.48 1.36 -7.32
CA VAL A 91 0.67 1.74 -5.92
C VAL A 91 1.99 1.16 -5.44
N TRP A 92 2.85 2.00 -4.90
CA TRP A 92 4.19 1.66 -4.42
C TRP A 92 4.27 1.86 -2.92
N PHE A 93 4.68 0.81 -2.24
CA PHE A 93 5.17 0.81 -0.87
C PHE A 93 6.70 0.83 -0.97
N VAL A 94 7.29 1.99 -0.72
CA VAL A 94 8.72 2.25 -0.89
C VAL A 94 9.39 2.01 0.45
N GLY A 95 10.13 0.91 0.54
CA GLY A 95 10.94 0.56 1.70
C GLY A 95 12.12 1.52 1.89
N ASP A 96 12.78 1.39 3.04
CA ASP A 96 14.03 2.10 3.39
C ASP A 96 15.24 1.38 2.78
#